data_AF-A0A7Y5TCI1-F1
#
_entry.id   AF-A0A7Y5TCI1-F1
#
_cell.length_a   1.000
_cell.length_b   1.000
_cell.length_c   1.000
_cell.angle_alpha   90.00
_cell.angle_beta   90.00
_cell.angle_gamma   90.00
#
_symmetry.space_group_name_H-M   'P 1'
#
loop_
_entity.id
_entity.type
_entity.pdbx_description
1 polymer ?
#
loop_
_entity_poly.entity_id
_entity_poly.type
_entity_poly.pdbx_seq_one_letter_code
_entity_poly.pdbx_strand_id
1 'polypeptide(L)' 'MTTPSSTTRTDPPLAADEATTLVAFLDYHRDTLRLKTEGLTAEQLGRRLPPSTLT' A
#
# COMPACT_ATOMS: atom_id res chain seq x y z
N MET A 1 -8.14 -16.26 -15.03
CA MET A 1 -6.75 -15.77 -15.09
C MET A 1 -6.77 -14.28 -14.87
N THR A 2 -6.48 -13.81 -13.65
CA THR A 2 -6.34 -12.37 -13.39
C THR A 2 -4.93 -11.97 -13.79
N THR A 3 -4.81 -11.07 -14.77
CA THR A 3 -3.55 -10.48 -15.21
C THR A 3 -2.86 -9.75 -14.05
N PRO A 4 -1.55 -9.94 -13.81
CA PRO A 4 -0.83 -9.16 -12.81
C PRO A 4 -0.82 -7.69 -13.26
N SER A 5 -1.37 -6.82 -12.44
CA SER A 5 -1.49 -5.39 -12.71
C SER A 5 -0.32 -4.72 -12.02
N SER A 6 0.82 -4.61 -12.69
CA SER A 6 2.09 -4.12 -12.14
C SER A 6 1.94 -2.76 -11.43
N THR A 7 1.62 -2.79 -10.13
CA THR A 7 1.44 -1.58 -9.33
C THR A 7 2.81 -0.98 -9.10
N THR A 8 3.06 0.17 -9.72
CA THR A 8 4.31 0.92 -9.51
C THR A 8 4.14 1.81 -8.28
N ARG A 9 5.10 1.72 -7.35
CA ARG A 9 5.18 2.58 -6.17
C ARG A 9 6.32 3.58 -6.37
N THR A 10 6.00 4.86 -6.35
CA THR A 10 7.00 5.93 -6.45
C THR A 10 7.46 6.35 -5.06
N ASP A 11 8.78 6.41 -4.82
CA ASP A 11 9.33 6.90 -3.55
C ASP A 11 9.10 8.42 -3.39
N PRO A 12 8.78 8.91 -2.19
CA PRO A 12 8.61 10.34 -1.94
C PRO A 12 9.95 11.07 -2.12
N PRO A 13 9.93 12.38 -2.46
CA PRO A 13 11.15 13.17 -2.54
C PRO A 13 11.82 13.27 -1.16
N LEU A 14 13.16 13.24 -1.14
CA LEU A 14 13.94 13.38 0.10
C LEU A 14 13.87 14.80 0.71
N ALA A 15 13.56 15.80 -0.11
CA ALA A 15 13.38 17.19 0.31
C ALA A 15 12.35 17.89 -0.58
N ALA A 16 11.33 18.49 0.04
CA ALA A 16 10.30 19.32 -0.58
C ALA A 16 9.66 20.22 0.49
N ASP A 17 8.74 21.11 0.09
CA ASP A 17 7.90 21.81 1.05
C ASP A 17 6.97 20.85 1.81
N GLU A 18 6.36 21.34 2.89
CA GLU A 18 5.53 20.54 3.78
C GLU A 18 4.34 19.88 3.07
N ALA A 19 3.60 20.64 2.25
CA ALA A 19 2.41 20.14 1.58
C ALA A 19 2.78 19.08 0.53
N THR A 20 3.82 19.34 -0.26
CA THR A 20 4.35 18.39 -1.25
C THR A 20 4.83 17.11 -0.59
N THR A 21 5.55 17.21 0.53
CA THR A 21 6.02 16.05 1.30
C THR A 21 4.84 15.21 1.79
N LEU A 22 3.83 15.84 2.41
CA LEU A 22 2.66 15.15 2.92
C LEU A 22 1.91 14.39 1.82
N VAL A 23 1.64 15.06 0.69
CA VAL A 23 0.91 14.44 -0.42
C VAL A 23 1.72 13.27 -1.02
N ALA A 24 3.02 13.44 -1.22
CA ALA A 24 3.87 12.39 -1.78
C ALA A 24 3.93 11.14 -0.87
N PHE A 25 4.00 11.32 0.45
CA PHE A 25 3.93 10.19 1.39
C PHE A 25 2.57 9.50 1.37
N LEU A 26 1.47 10.26 1.26
CA LEU A 26 0.13 9.67 1.16
C LEU A 26 -0.02 8.83 -0.12
N ASP A 27 0.49 9.32 -1.24
CA ASP A 27 0.47 8.57 -2.51
C ASP A 27 1.33 7.31 -2.43
N TYR A 28 2.54 7.43 -1.88
CA TYR A 28 3.41 6.27 -1.59
C TYR A 28 2.71 5.20 -0.76
N HIS A 29 1.99 5.58 0.30
CA HIS A 29 1.28 4.63 1.16
C HIS A 29 0.08 3.98 0.45
N ARG A 30 -0.64 4.73 -0.40
CA ARG A 30 -1.72 4.18 -1.24
C ARG A 30 -1.19 3.14 -2.21
N ASP A 31 -0.08 3.43 -2.88
CA ASP A 31 0.53 2.49 -3.82
C ASP A 31 1.14 1.29 -3.10
N THR A 32 1.70 1.49 -1.89
CA THR A 32 2.14 0.39 -1.03
C THR A 32 0.99 -0.55 -0.68
N LEU A 33 -0.19 -0.02 -0.35
CA LEU A 33 -1.36 -0.84 -0.03
C LEU A 33 -1.79 -1.66 -1.25
N ARG A 34 -1.93 -1.01 -2.42
CA ARG A 34 -2.29 -1.67 -3.69
C ARG A 34 -1.31 -2.77 -4.06
N LEU A 35 -0.01 -2.51 -3.95
CA LEU A 35 1.04 -3.49 -4.22
C LEU A 35 0.93 -4.70 -3.28
N LYS A 36 0.68 -4.46 -1.98
CA LYS A 36 0.57 -5.54 -0.98
C LYS A 36 -0.69 -6.38 -1.12
N THR A 37 -1.75 -5.82 -1.68
CA THR A 37 -3.03 -6.52 -1.87
C THR A 37 -3.24 -6.99 -3.31
N GLU A 38 -2.27 -6.76 -4.20
CA GLU A 38 -2.35 -7.16 -5.60
C GLU A 38 -2.56 -8.68 -5.72
N GLY A 39 -3.50 -9.08 -6.57
CA GLY A 39 -3.81 -10.49 -6.82
C GLY A 39 -4.66 -11.18 -5.75
N LEU A 40 -5.01 -10.51 -4.65
CA LEU A 40 -5.94 -11.08 -3.66
C LEU A 40 -7.37 -11.12 -4.19
N THR A 41 -8.08 -12.19 -3.83
CA THR A 41 -9.54 -12.24 -4.02
C THR A 41 -10.24 -11.40 -2.94
N ALA A 42 -11.50 -11.05 -3.18
CA ALA A 42 -12.31 -10.32 -2.21
C ALA A 42 -12.43 -11.05 -0.86
N GLU A 43 -12.53 -12.39 -0.89
CA GLU A 43 -12.57 -13.22 0.32
C GLU A 43 -11.24 -13.16 1.10
N GLN A 44 -10.11 -13.22 0.41
CA GLN A 44 -8.79 -13.12 1.03
C GLN A 44 -8.57 -11.73 1.65
N LEU A 45 -8.99 -10.66 0.96
CA LEU A 45 -8.89 -9.29 1.47
C LEU A 45 -9.77 -9.07 2.72
N GLY A 46 -10.93 -9.75 2.79
CA GLY A 46 -11.85 -9.67 3.92
C GLY A 46 -11.47 -10.53 5.13
N ARG A 47 -10.39 -11.31 5.06
CA ARG A 47 -9.99 -12.22 6.14
C ARG A 47 -9.47 -11.45 7.36
N ARG A 48 -10.06 -11.71 8.53
CA ARG A 48 -9.60 -11.12 9.81
C ARG A 48 -8.34 -11.84 10.30
N LEU A 49 -7.39 -11.06 10.83
CA LEU A 49 -6.20 -11.60 11.50
C LEU A 49 -6.52 -11.92 12.97
N PRO A 50 -5.93 -12.99 13.54
CA PRO A 50 -6.04 -13.26 14.97
C PRO A 50 -5.29 -12.19 15.79
N PRO A 51 -5.58 -12.05 17.10
CA PRO A 51 -4.84 -11.17 17.99
C PRO A 51 -3.33 -11.45 17.97
N SER A 52 -2.53 -10.41 18.18
CA SER A 52 -1.08 -10.55 18.35
C SER A 52 -0.74 -11.26 19.66
N THR A 53 0.31 -12.08 19.65
CA THR A 53 0.84 -12.74 20.85
C THR A 53 1.98 -11.95 21.51
N LEU A 54 2.28 -10.74 21.03
CA LEU A 54 3.29 -9.87 21.65
C LEU A 54 2.73 -9.26 22.95
N THR A 55 3.43 -9.52 24.06
CA THR A 55 3.14 -9.02 25.42
C THR A 55 4.08 -7.90 25.81
#